data_AF-A0A131XGA8-F1
#
_entry.id   AF-A0A131XGA8-F1
#
_cell.length_a   1.000
_cell.length_b   1.000
_cell.length_c   1.000
_cell.angle_alpha   90.00
_cell.angle_beta   90.00
_cell.angle_gamma   90.00
#
_symmetry.space_group_name_H-M   'P 1'
#
loop_
_entity.id
_entity.type
_entity.pdbx_description
1 polymer ?
#
loop_
_entity_poly.entity_id
_entity_poly.type
_entity_poly.pdbx_seq_one_letter_code
_entity_poly.pdbx_strand_id
1 'polypeptide(L)'
;TTFHFVNPLGTQAQLEDRNSVKELLQQLLPKFKRTLNSDLEEKNRILQEDPRLFELYRNLVVSRVITPEEFWANHAPKKAGSTQVSPSSQPVGVSAAFLVDVQPQTDGTEGLKYNLTADIIDSIFRTYPAVKRKHLENVPERMSESEFWTRFFQSHYFHRDRLHTSTRDLFSDCARSDDKDIQEAIAKGFRDPFVDISSFQDIESFNERDLPGSVASAGSVANHSMIRRFNHHSMMVLRACGNDKDAPMEPSSQEENPVALKHAKVWEKTQLEDLAGNNGSGSGFPVRLGQGERHQRGPTTGDSSATPEAHVAPGILQRELSNWTPSGQGILPASAALSVLGELSPGGALMKNAQQVPLKDTVSVDVQRDLRSIYTAQFELLRHFWTCFPSTSAQLEEKAINMRSTLERFQYAQLQPFRDKLLREHHAPDLAGHLDDLLQAAYTKFSSWQSRRLSLGRR
;
A
#
# COMPACT_ATOMS: atom_id res chain seq x y z
N THR A 1 -25.65 -31.58 12.79
CA THR A 1 -27.04 -31.09 13.00
C THR A 1 -27.88 -31.52 11.81
N THR A 2 -29.09 -32.01 12.05
CA THR A 2 -29.97 -32.55 10.99
C THR A 2 -31.10 -31.54 10.75
N PHE A 3 -31.25 -31.06 9.51
CA PHE A 3 -32.27 -30.07 9.16
C PHE A 3 -33.48 -30.75 8.51
N HIS A 4 -34.68 -30.46 9.02
CA HIS A 4 -35.94 -30.90 8.44
C HIS A 4 -36.51 -29.76 7.57
N PHE A 5 -36.72 -30.04 6.29
CA PHE A 5 -37.43 -29.12 5.39
C PHE A 5 -38.93 -29.27 5.63
N VAL A 6 -39.69 -28.18 5.67
CA VAL A 6 -41.15 -28.21 5.80
C VAL A 6 -41.71 -27.12 4.90
N ASN A 7 -42.57 -27.47 3.93
CA ASN A 7 -43.21 -26.50 3.03
C ASN A 7 -44.74 -26.69 3.07
N PRO A 8 -45.53 -25.63 3.33
CA PRO A 8 -47.00 -25.71 3.41
C PRO A 8 -47.69 -26.06 2.09
N LEU A 9 -47.00 -25.99 0.95
CA LEU A 9 -47.52 -26.36 -0.38
C LEU A 9 -47.44 -27.87 -0.68
N GLY A 10 -46.99 -28.67 0.29
CA GLY A 10 -46.96 -30.12 0.22
C GLY A 10 -45.57 -30.72 0.02
N THR A 11 -45.53 -32.06 -0.05
CA THR A 11 -44.29 -32.86 -0.09
C THR A 11 -43.44 -32.62 -1.34
N GLN A 12 -44.06 -32.27 -2.46
CA GLN A 12 -43.36 -32.03 -3.72
C GLN A 12 -42.55 -30.72 -3.67
N ALA A 13 -43.16 -29.63 -3.17
CA ALA A 13 -42.47 -28.36 -2.97
C ALA A 13 -41.35 -28.46 -1.91
N GLN A 14 -41.55 -29.26 -0.87
CA GLN A 14 -40.52 -29.55 0.14
C GLN A 14 -39.30 -30.27 -0.45
N LEU A 15 -39.51 -31.19 -1.40
CA LEU A 15 -38.44 -31.88 -2.12
C LEU A 15 -37.70 -30.95 -3.08
N GLU A 16 -38.42 -30.05 -3.76
CA GLU A 16 -37.85 -29.02 -4.62
C GLU A 16 -36.98 -28.04 -3.83
N ASP A 17 -37.45 -27.53 -2.70
CA ASP A 17 -36.67 -26.66 -1.79
C ASP A 17 -35.43 -27.36 -1.23
N ARG A 18 -35.56 -28.64 -0.86
CA ARG A 18 -34.40 -29.43 -0.41
C ARG A 18 -33.36 -29.56 -1.52
N ASN A 19 -33.81 -29.82 -2.75
CA ASN A 19 -32.91 -30.02 -3.89
C ASN A 19 -32.27 -28.70 -4.33
N SER A 20 -32.99 -27.59 -4.30
CA SER A 20 -32.45 -26.25 -4.61
C SER A 20 -31.41 -25.81 -3.58
N VAL A 21 -31.67 -26.01 -2.28
CA VAL A 21 -30.68 -25.74 -1.21
C VAL A 21 -29.46 -26.64 -1.36
N LYS A 22 -29.64 -27.92 -1.70
CA LYS A 22 -28.53 -28.84 -1.97
C LYS A 22 -27.66 -28.34 -3.13
N GLU A 23 -28.27 -27.93 -4.23
CA GLU A 23 -27.57 -27.45 -5.43
C GLU A 23 -26.84 -26.13 -5.17
N LEU A 24 -27.48 -25.20 -4.45
CA LEU A 24 -26.88 -23.93 -4.05
C LEU A 24 -25.67 -24.15 -3.12
N LEU A 25 -25.80 -25.03 -2.13
CA LEU A 25 -24.66 -25.40 -1.26
C LEU A 25 -23.54 -26.06 -2.05
N GLN A 26 -23.86 -26.92 -3.03
CA GLN A 26 -22.87 -27.59 -3.86
C GLN A 26 -22.08 -26.61 -4.75
N GLN A 27 -22.70 -25.50 -5.18
CA GLN A 27 -22.02 -24.43 -5.90
C GLN A 27 -21.21 -23.49 -4.99
N LEU A 28 -21.71 -23.20 -3.78
CA LEU A 28 -21.09 -22.23 -2.86
C LEU A 28 -19.93 -22.84 -2.05
N LEU A 29 -20.01 -24.12 -1.67
CA LEU A 29 -18.99 -24.77 -0.84
C LEU A 29 -17.58 -24.80 -1.48
N PRO A 30 -17.38 -25.10 -2.78
CA PRO A 30 -16.07 -25.05 -3.42
C PRO A 30 -15.50 -23.63 -3.49
N LYS A 31 -16.37 -22.63 -3.77
CA LYS A 31 -15.97 -21.22 -3.80
C LYS A 31 -15.50 -20.76 -2.42
N PHE A 32 -16.28 -21.06 -1.38
CA PHE A 32 -15.97 -20.69 -0.01
C PHE A 32 -14.71 -21.41 0.53
N LYS A 33 -14.51 -22.69 0.17
CA LYS A 33 -13.28 -23.42 0.52
C LYS A 33 -12.03 -22.81 -0.11
N ARG A 34 -12.08 -22.41 -1.38
CA ARG A 34 -10.94 -21.76 -2.05
C ARG A 34 -10.64 -20.38 -1.47
N THR A 35 -11.66 -19.57 -1.20
CA THR A 35 -11.44 -18.24 -0.61
C THR A 35 -10.93 -18.32 0.82
N LEU A 36 -11.49 -19.21 1.65
CA LEU A 36 -11.01 -19.41 3.02
C LEU A 36 -9.56 -19.92 3.06
N ASN A 37 -9.22 -20.88 2.20
CA ASN A 37 -7.84 -21.39 2.13
C ASN A 37 -6.88 -20.29 1.66
N SER A 38 -7.26 -19.52 0.63
CA SER A 38 -6.46 -18.39 0.15
C SER A 38 -6.24 -17.33 1.22
N ASP A 39 -7.29 -16.97 1.98
CA ASP A 39 -7.18 -15.97 3.06
C ASP A 39 -6.33 -16.47 4.23
N LEU A 40 -6.43 -17.76 4.57
CA LEU A 40 -5.61 -18.38 5.62
C LEU A 40 -4.15 -18.52 5.20
N GLU A 41 -3.90 -18.88 3.94
CA GLU A 41 -2.56 -18.94 3.36
C GLU A 41 -1.90 -17.57 3.35
N GLU A 42 -2.63 -16.51 2.99
CA GLU A 42 -2.13 -15.13 3.02
C GLU A 42 -1.84 -14.65 4.45
N LYS A 43 -2.74 -14.92 5.41
CA LYS A 43 -2.48 -14.64 6.83
C LYS A 43 -1.23 -15.37 7.34
N ASN A 44 -1.04 -16.64 6.95
CA ASN A 44 0.14 -17.40 7.32
C ASN A 44 1.41 -16.84 6.65
N ARG A 45 1.33 -16.42 5.40
CA ARG A 45 2.44 -15.74 4.69
C ARG A 45 2.85 -14.44 5.40
N ILE A 46 1.89 -13.59 5.76
CA ILE A 46 2.15 -12.32 6.47
C ILE A 46 2.83 -12.59 7.84
N LEU A 47 2.41 -13.63 8.55
CA LEU A 47 3.05 -14.02 9.81
C LEU A 47 4.47 -14.57 9.62
N GLN A 48 4.76 -15.21 8.48
CA GLN A 48 6.11 -15.69 8.17
C GLN A 48 7.05 -14.57 7.73
N GLU A 49 6.52 -13.57 7.01
CA GLU A 49 7.28 -12.41 6.52
C GLU A 49 7.65 -11.43 7.66
N ASP A 50 6.80 -11.24 8.66
CA ASP A 50 7.05 -10.35 9.80
C ASP A 50 7.16 -11.12 11.14
N PRO A 51 8.39 -11.39 11.62
CA PRO A 51 8.63 -12.05 12.90
C PRO A 51 8.06 -11.30 14.11
N ARG A 52 7.97 -9.96 14.06
CA ARG A 52 7.42 -9.15 15.17
C ARG A 52 5.91 -9.33 15.26
N LEU A 53 5.23 -9.34 14.12
CA LEU A 53 3.79 -9.57 14.06
C LEU A 53 3.43 -11.00 14.51
N PHE A 54 4.26 -11.99 14.19
CA PHE A 54 4.08 -13.35 14.68
C PHE A 54 4.20 -13.46 16.20
N GLU A 55 5.19 -12.81 16.79
CA GLU A 55 5.34 -12.77 18.24
C GLU A 55 4.12 -12.10 18.91
N LEU A 56 3.62 -11.01 18.33
CA LEU A 56 2.40 -10.35 18.79
C LEU A 56 1.16 -11.26 18.68
N TYR A 57 0.99 -11.96 17.56
CA TYR A 57 -0.09 -12.93 17.35
C TYR A 57 -0.05 -14.04 18.42
N ARG A 58 1.14 -14.56 18.70
CA ARG A 58 1.33 -15.56 19.76
C ARG A 58 0.95 -14.99 21.14
N ASN A 59 1.39 -13.79 21.46
CA ASN A 59 1.17 -13.20 22.79
C ASN A 59 -0.25 -12.72 23.05
N LEU A 60 -1.05 -12.44 22.01
CA LEU A 60 -2.41 -11.92 22.15
C LEU A 60 -3.49 -12.96 21.80
N VAL A 61 -3.30 -13.74 20.73
CA VAL A 61 -4.31 -14.70 20.24
C VAL A 61 -4.14 -16.07 20.90
N VAL A 62 -2.91 -16.59 20.98
CA VAL A 62 -2.66 -17.91 21.60
C VAL A 62 -2.89 -17.86 23.12
N SER A 63 -2.55 -16.74 23.75
CA SER A 63 -2.86 -16.45 25.17
C SER A 63 -4.34 -16.19 25.46
N ARG A 64 -5.19 -16.14 24.42
CA ARG A 64 -6.65 -15.90 24.49
C ARG A 64 -7.04 -14.54 25.07
N VAL A 65 -6.18 -13.53 24.92
CA VAL A 65 -6.51 -12.15 25.31
C VAL A 65 -7.51 -11.55 24.34
N ILE A 66 -7.34 -11.82 23.03
CA ILE A 66 -8.24 -11.43 21.94
C ILE A 66 -8.48 -12.61 20.99
N THR A 67 -9.54 -12.53 20.19
CA THR A 67 -9.84 -13.53 19.16
C THR A 67 -8.97 -13.35 17.91
N PRO A 68 -8.74 -14.42 17.11
CA PRO A 68 -8.03 -14.32 15.83
C PRO A 68 -8.69 -13.30 14.88
N GLU A 69 -10.03 -13.23 14.88
CA GLU A 69 -10.80 -12.32 14.05
C GLU A 69 -10.57 -10.86 14.45
N GLU A 70 -10.59 -10.55 15.75
CA GLU A 70 -10.29 -9.21 16.28
C GLU A 70 -8.85 -8.79 16.00
N PHE A 71 -7.90 -9.72 16.09
CA PHE A 71 -6.50 -9.46 15.75
C PHE A 71 -6.39 -9.04 14.28
N TRP A 72 -6.88 -9.85 13.35
CA TRP A 72 -6.77 -9.54 11.92
C TRP A 72 -7.64 -8.35 11.51
N ALA A 73 -8.75 -8.05 12.19
CA ALA A 73 -9.54 -6.86 11.91
C ALA A 73 -8.76 -5.55 12.17
N ASN A 74 -7.81 -5.57 13.11
CA ASN A 74 -7.02 -4.39 13.49
C ASN A 74 -5.59 -4.41 12.93
N HIS A 75 -5.01 -5.60 12.73
CA HIS A 75 -3.62 -5.80 12.28
C HIS A 75 -3.48 -6.29 10.84
N ALA A 76 -4.56 -6.69 10.16
CA ALA A 76 -4.46 -6.88 8.72
C ALA A 76 -3.97 -5.56 8.12
N PRO A 77 -3.01 -5.61 7.18
CA PRO A 77 -2.74 -4.44 6.35
C PRO A 77 -4.10 -4.03 5.83
N LYS A 78 -4.57 -2.83 6.19
CA LYS A 78 -5.78 -2.27 5.60
C LYS A 78 -5.57 -2.51 4.12
N LYS A 79 -6.42 -3.33 3.49
CA LYS A 79 -6.51 -3.37 2.02
C LYS A 79 -6.86 -1.94 1.69
N ALA A 80 -5.83 -1.12 1.51
CA ALA A 80 -5.96 0.28 1.17
C ALA A 80 -6.84 0.23 -0.05
N GLY A 81 -8.05 0.79 0.04
CA GLY A 81 -9.05 0.68 -1.00
C GLY A 81 -8.36 0.94 -2.34
N SER A 82 -8.27 -0.10 -3.16
CA SER A 82 -7.96 -0.05 -4.60
C SER A 82 -6.82 0.85 -5.13
N THR A 83 -5.90 1.40 -4.33
CA THR A 83 -4.96 2.43 -4.83
C THR A 83 -3.51 2.30 -4.36
N GLN A 84 -3.19 1.28 -3.56
CA GLN A 84 -1.78 0.91 -3.33
C GLN A 84 -1.58 -0.49 -3.88
N VAL A 85 -1.31 -0.51 -5.19
CA VAL A 85 -0.81 -1.67 -5.92
C VAL A 85 0.45 -2.11 -5.18
N SER A 86 0.42 -3.30 -4.59
CA SER A 86 1.64 -3.99 -4.16
C SER A 86 2.66 -3.90 -5.31
N PRO A 87 3.96 -3.65 -5.08
CA PRO A 87 4.95 -3.62 -6.18
C PRO A 87 4.97 -4.92 -7.01
N SER A 88 4.41 -6.01 -6.47
CA SER A 88 4.20 -7.30 -7.15
C SER A 88 2.97 -7.38 -8.07
N SER A 89 2.18 -6.31 -8.23
CA SER A 89 0.95 -6.30 -9.03
C SER A 89 1.06 -5.44 -10.29
N GLN A 90 2.22 -4.88 -10.62
CA GLN A 90 2.42 -4.37 -11.97
C GLN A 90 2.39 -5.57 -12.93
N PRO A 91 1.44 -5.62 -13.88
CA PRO A 91 1.45 -6.69 -14.86
C PRO A 91 2.75 -6.58 -15.68
N VAL A 92 3.38 -7.72 -15.95
CA VAL A 92 4.54 -7.79 -16.84
C VAL A 92 4.14 -7.18 -18.18
N GLY A 93 4.87 -6.14 -18.61
CA GLY A 93 4.63 -5.46 -19.87
C GLY A 93 5.02 -6.35 -21.06
N VAL A 94 4.41 -6.10 -22.22
CA VAL A 94 4.76 -6.82 -23.45
C VAL A 94 6.00 -6.16 -24.08
N SER A 95 7.13 -6.88 -24.11
CA SER A 95 8.34 -6.42 -24.81
C SER A 95 8.07 -6.36 -26.32
N ALA A 96 8.56 -5.35 -27.04
CA ALA A 96 8.40 -5.27 -28.49
C ALA A 96 9.16 -6.39 -29.26
N ALA A 97 10.19 -6.97 -28.64
CA ALA A 97 11.09 -7.95 -29.26
C ALA A 97 10.71 -9.42 -29.00
N PHE A 98 9.61 -9.69 -28.30
CA PHE A 98 9.26 -11.06 -27.84
C PHE A 98 9.16 -12.11 -28.96
N LEU A 99 8.85 -11.70 -30.20
CA LEU A 99 8.78 -12.60 -31.36
C LEU A 99 10.14 -12.86 -32.02
N VAL A 100 11.15 -12.02 -31.77
CA VAL A 100 12.50 -12.15 -32.35
C VAL A 100 13.26 -13.32 -31.71
N ASP A 101 12.99 -13.56 -30.42
CA ASP A 101 13.61 -14.64 -29.64
C ASP A 101 13.02 -16.02 -29.97
N VAL A 102 11.87 -16.07 -30.66
CA VAL A 102 11.23 -17.31 -31.10
C VAL A 102 11.82 -17.76 -32.44
N GLN A 103 13.05 -18.26 -32.41
CA GLN A 103 13.72 -18.80 -33.60
C GLN A 103 13.45 -20.31 -33.76
N PRO A 104 13.29 -20.81 -35.00
CA PRO A 104 13.16 -22.24 -35.23
C PRO A 104 14.47 -22.95 -34.91
N GLN A 105 14.43 -23.91 -33.98
CA GLN A 105 15.56 -24.79 -33.71
C GLN A 105 15.48 -26.01 -34.62
N THR A 106 16.54 -26.27 -35.39
CA THR A 106 16.68 -27.46 -36.23
C THR A 106 17.29 -28.58 -35.38
N ASP A 107 16.43 -29.42 -34.82
CA ASP A 107 16.86 -30.71 -34.29
C ASP A 107 17.14 -31.60 -35.51
N GLY A 108 18.30 -32.25 -35.60
CA GLY A 108 18.88 -32.85 -36.82
C GLY A 108 18.09 -33.97 -37.52
N THR A 109 16.78 -34.09 -37.27
CA THR A 109 15.82 -35.00 -37.87
C THR A 109 14.58 -34.22 -38.32
N GLU A 110 14.51 -33.87 -39.61
CA GLU A 110 13.34 -33.41 -40.40
C GLU A 110 12.19 -32.65 -39.68
N GLY A 111 12.49 -31.73 -38.74
CA GLY A 111 11.45 -30.94 -38.07
C GLY A 111 11.97 -29.62 -37.48
N LEU A 112 11.23 -28.53 -37.74
CA LEU A 112 11.40 -27.27 -37.03
C LEU A 112 10.70 -27.37 -35.65
N LYS A 113 11.44 -27.11 -34.56
CA LYS A 113 10.87 -27.00 -33.21
C LYS A 113 10.90 -25.54 -32.75
N TYR A 114 9.82 -25.09 -32.12
CA TYR A 114 9.70 -23.78 -31.48
C TYR A 114 9.61 -23.95 -29.96
N ASN A 115 10.41 -23.20 -29.20
CA ASN A 115 10.31 -23.18 -27.73
C ASN A 115 9.40 -22.02 -27.31
N LEU A 116 8.21 -22.33 -26.81
CA LEU A 116 7.24 -21.33 -26.35
C LEU A 116 7.06 -21.42 -24.83
N THR A 117 7.43 -20.34 -24.13
CA THR A 117 7.12 -20.13 -22.71
C THR A 117 5.71 -19.57 -22.56
N ALA A 118 5.05 -19.83 -21.43
CA ALA A 118 3.73 -19.26 -21.10
C ALA A 118 3.69 -17.73 -21.24
N ASP A 119 4.76 -17.03 -20.87
CA ASP A 119 4.88 -15.56 -21.00
C ASP A 119 4.91 -15.10 -22.46
N ILE A 120 5.53 -15.88 -23.35
CA ILE A 120 5.57 -15.59 -24.79
C ILE A 120 4.16 -15.77 -25.36
N ILE A 121 3.46 -16.83 -24.96
CA ILE A 121 2.08 -17.08 -25.39
C ILE A 121 1.14 -15.96 -24.92
N ASP A 122 1.24 -15.52 -23.66
CA ASP A 122 0.44 -14.40 -23.15
C ASP A 122 0.77 -13.10 -23.89
N SER A 123 2.04 -12.87 -24.21
CA SER A 123 2.48 -11.75 -25.04
C SER A 123 1.86 -11.80 -26.46
N ILE A 124 1.85 -12.97 -27.12
CA ILE A 124 1.20 -13.17 -28.42
C ILE A 124 -0.30 -12.85 -28.32
N PHE A 125 -0.97 -13.33 -27.27
CA PHE A 125 -2.42 -13.11 -27.10
C PHE A 125 -2.78 -11.66 -26.82
N ARG A 126 -1.93 -10.93 -26.11
CA ARG A 126 -2.10 -9.50 -25.86
C ARG A 126 -1.87 -8.66 -27.11
N THR A 127 -0.85 -8.99 -27.91
CA THR A 127 -0.53 -8.25 -29.14
C THR A 127 -1.46 -8.62 -30.30
N TYR A 128 -1.90 -9.88 -30.42
CA TYR A 128 -2.76 -10.35 -31.50
C TYR A 128 -4.04 -11.03 -30.97
N PRO A 129 -5.07 -10.24 -30.61
CA PRO A 129 -6.33 -10.77 -30.07
C PRO A 129 -7.05 -11.74 -31.02
N ALA A 130 -6.88 -11.59 -32.33
CA ALA A 130 -7.43 -12.51 -33.32
C ALA A 130 -6.87 -13.93 -33.20
N VAL A 131 -5.59 -14.07 -32.81
CA VAL A 131 -4.94 -15.37 -32.57
C VAL A 131 -5.49 -16.01 -31.30
N LYS A 132 -5.71 -15.22 -30.24
CA LYS A 132 -6.34 -15.68 -28.99
C LYS A 132 -7.74 -16.26 -29.24
N ARG A 133 -8.57 -15.59 -30.04
CA ARG A 133 -9.91 -16.09 -30.40
C ARG A 133 -9.84 -17.42 -31.14
N LYS A 134 -8.97 -17.52 -32.17
CA LYS A 134 -8.78 -18.77 -32.92
C LYS A 134 -8.23 -19.91 -32.05
N HIS A 135 -7.39 -19.60 -31.06
CA HIS A 135 -6.90 -20.58 -30.10
C HIS A 135 -8.06 -21.14 -29.26
N LEU A 136 -8.91 -20.28 -28.69
CA LEU A 136 -10.08 -20.68 -27.89
C LEU A 136 -11.12 -21.48 -28.69
N GLU A 137 -11.28 -21.20 -29.99
CA GLU A 137 -12.25 -21.87 -30.86
C GLU A 137 -11.77 -23.24 -31.38
N ASN A 138 -10.46 -23.44 -31.55
CA ASN A 138 -9.92 -24.63 -32.22
C ASN A 138 -9.14 -25.56 -31.28
N VAL A 139 -8.65 -25.07 -30.15
CA VAL A 139 -7.89 -25.86 -29.16
C VAL A 139 -8.75 -25.98 -27.89
N PRO A 140 -8.99 -27.19 -27.34
CA PRO A 140 -8.46 -28.50 -27.78
C PRO A 140 -9.34 -29.25 -28.80
N GLU A 141 -10.54 -28.76 -29.11
CA GLU A 141 -11.59 -29.57 -29.77
C GLU A 141 -11.28 -29.95 -31.23
N ARG A 142 -10.57 -29.12 -31.98
CA ARG A 142 -10.28 -29.33 -33.41
C ARG A 142 -8.82 -29.66 -33.69
N MET A 143 -7.89 -29.20 -32.84
CA MET A 143 -6.46 -29.45 -32.96
C MET A 143 -5.74 -29.29 -31.61
N SER A 144 -4.54 -29.87 -31.50
CA SER A 144 -3.69 -29.73 -30.31
C SER A 144 -2.98 -28.37 -30.27
N GLU A 145 -2.57 -27.93 -29.08
CA GLU A 145 -1.80 -26.69 -28.90
C GLU A 145 -0.49 -26.69 -29.70
N SER A 146 0.24 -27.83 -29.71
CA SER A 146 1.46 -27.98 -30.51
C SER A 146 1.22 -27.84 -32.01
N GLU A 147 0.10 -28.40 -32.50
CA GLU A 147 -0.26 -28.28 -33.90
C GLU A 147 -0.72 -26.86 -34.25
N PHE A 148 -1.42 -26.19 -33.35
CA PHE A 148 -1.88 -24.81 -33.52
C PHE A 148 -0.69 -23.86 -33.68
N TRP A 149 0.28 -23.92 -32.76
CA TRP A 149 1.46 -23.08 -32.82
C TRP A 149 2.35 -23.40 -34.03
N THR A 150 2.47 -24.68 -34.39
CA THR A 150 3.21 -25.08 -35.61
C THR A 150 2.57 -24.45 -36.86
N ARG A 151 1.24 -24.52 -36.98
CA ARG A 151 0.52 -23.86 -38.10
C ARG A 151 0.61 -22.34 -38.01
N PHE A 152 0.60 -21.75 -36.82
CA PHE A 152 0.74 -20.30 -36.63
C PHE A 152 2.10 -19.78 -37.13
N PHE A 153 3.22 -20.39 -36.75
CA PHE A 153 4.54 -19.93 -37.23
C PHE A 153 4.78 -20.25 -38.70
N GLN A 154 4.16 -21.30 -39.24
CA GLN A 154 4.20 -21.60 -40.68
C GLN A 154 3.22 -20.77 -41.51
N SER A 155 2.25 -20.11 -40.87
CA SER A 155 1.17 -19.38 -41.53
C SER A 155 1.67 -18.18 -42.32
N HIS A 156 0.86 -17.76 -43.31
CA HIS A 156 1.06 -16.49 -44.02
C HIS A 156 1.05 -15.31 -43.05
N TYR A 157 0.27 -15.45 -41.98
CA TYR A 157 0.05 -14.40 -41.00
C TYR A 157 1.34 -14.02 -40.28
N PHE A 158 2.20 -15.01 -39.97
CA PHE A 158 3.50 -14.75 -39.35
C PHE A 158 4.60 -14.41 -40.38
N HIS A 159 4.57 -15.00 -41.59
CA HIS A 159 5.57 -14.76 -42.65
C HIS A 159 5.01 -14.02 -43.87
N ARG A 160 4.30 -12.90 -43.66
CA ARG A 160 3.55 -12.18 -44.71
C ARG A 160 4.40 -11.70 -45.91
N ASP A 161 5.73 -11.64 -45.75
CA ASP A 161 6.69 -11.25 -46.80
C ASP A 161 7.10 -12.43 -47.71
N ARG A 162 6.74 -13.67 -47.35
CA ARG A 162 6.97 -14.86 -48.19
C ARG A 162 5.74 -15.14 -49.06
N LEU A 163 5.84 -14.78 -50.34
CA LEU A 163 4.78 -14.86 -51.36
C LEU A 163 4.22 -16.27 -51.69
N HIS A 164 4.54 -17.31 -50.92
CA HIS A 164 4.20 -18.70 -51.26
C HIS A 164 3.61 -19.47 -50.07
N THR A 165 2.46 -19.07 -49.57
CA THR A 165 1.64 -20.00 -48.78
C THR A 165 0.19 -19.96 -49.24
N SER A 166 -0.42 -21.14 -49.28
CA SER A 166 -1.71 -21.40 -49.92
C SER A 166 -2.83 -20.51 -49.37
N THR A 167 -3.69 -20.02 -50.26
CA THR A 167 -4.80 -19.08 -50.01
C THR A 167 -5.96 -19.62 -49.14
N ARG A 168 -5.81 -20.77 -48.48
CA ARG A 168 -6.77 -21.36 -47.50
C ARG A 168 -6.13 -21.62 -46.13
N ASP A 169 -5.45 -20.61 -45.59
CA ASP A 169 -4.84 -20.69 -44.26
C ASP A 169 -5.85 -20.32 -43.15
N LEU A 170 -5.82 -21.02 -42.02
CA LEU A 170 -6.69 -20.84 -40.84
C LEU A 170 -6.62 -19.40 -40.28
N PHE A 171 -5.49 -18.73 -40.51
CA PHE A 171 -5.16 -17.38 -40.04
C PHE A 171 -5.42 -16.27 -41.08
N SER A 172 -5.96 -16.59 -42.26
CA SER A 172 -6.34 -15.59 -43.27
C SER A 172 -7.42 -14.62 -42.77
N ASP A 173 -8.30 -15.07 -41.87
CA ASP A 173 -9.27 -14.22 -41.16
C ASP A 173 -8.59 -13.21 -40.22
N CYS A 174 -7.49 -13.61 -39.58
CA CYS A 174 -6.72 -12.75 -38.68
C CYS A 174 -6.08 -11.61 -39.47
N ALA A 175 -5.46 -11.92 -40.62
CA ALA A 175 -4.87 -10.90 -41.50
C ALA A 175 -5.90 -9.85 -41.95
N ARG A 176 -7.12 -10.28 -42.29
CA ARG A 176 -8.22 -9.38 -42.67
C ARG A 176 -8.74 -8.53 -41.51
N SER A 177 -8.71 -9.06 -40.29
CA SER A 177 -9.07 -8.31 -39.09
C SER A 177 -8.06 -7.20 -38.82
N ASP A 178 -6.77 -7.53 -38.87
CA ASP A 178 -5.69 -6.57 -38.64
C ASP A 178 -5.70 -5.45 -39.68
N ASP A 179 -5.95 -5.77 -40.96
CA ASP A 179 -6.07 -4.75 -42.02
C ASP A 179 -7.25 -3.80 -41.77
N LYS A 180 -8.35 -4.28 -41.16
CA LYS A 180 -9.47 -3.41 -40.72
C LYS A 180 -9.04 -2.51 -39.55
N ASP A 181 -8.37 -3.07 -38.54
CA ASP A 181 -7.88 -2.30 -37.39
C ASP A 181 -6.89 -1.20 -37.83
N ILE A 182 -6.03 -1.51 -38.82
CA ILE A 182 -5.13 -0.54 -39.45
C ILE A 182 -5.94 0.56 -40.13
N GLN A 183 -6.95 0.19 -40.92
CA GLN A 183 -7.79 1.15 -41.64
C GLN A 183 -8.57 2.05 -40.68
N GLU A 184 -9.09 1.50 -39.58
CA GLU A 184 -9.76 2.24 -38.52
C GLU A 184 -8.80 3.18 -37.79
N ALA A 185 -7.57 2.74 -37.49
CA ALA A 185 -6.56 3.60 -36.88
C ALA A 185 -6.15 4.76 -37.80
N ILE A 186 -6.01 4.50 -39.11
CA ILE A 186 -5.74 5.53 -40.12
C ILE A 186 -6.91 6.51 -40.23
N ALA A 187 -8.15 6.00 -40.24
CA ALA A 187 -9.36 6.83 -40.30
C ALA A 187 -9.55 7.69 -39.06
N LYS A 188 -9.26 7.13 -37.86
CA LYS A 188 -9.25 7.86 -36.59
C LYS A 188 -8.19 8.97 -36.63
N GLY A 189 -7.01 8.64 -37.16
CA GLY A 189 -5.90 9.55 -37.38
C GLY A 189 -5.33 10.18 -36.11
N PHE A 190 -4.10 10.68 -36.18
CA PHE A 190 -3.57 11.59 -35.18
C PHE A 190 -3.56 12.99 -35.80
N ARG A 191 -4.60 13.79 -35.54
CA ARG A 191 -4.56 15.21 -35.90
C ARG A 191 -3.83 15.96 -34.78
N ASP A 192 -2.54 16.21 -34.96
CA ASP A 192 -1.85 17.22 -34.15
C ASP A 192 -2.25 18.60 -34.71
N PRO A 193 -2.94 19.46 -33.94
CA PRO A 193 -3.30 20.80 -34.41
C PRO A 193 -2.09 21.67 -34.80
N PHE A 194 -0.88 21.31 -34.36
CA PHE A 194 0.34 22.07 -34.60
C PHE A 194 1.25 21.49 -35.69
N VAL A 195 0.96 20.30 -36.22
CA VAL A 195 1.80 19.65 -37.22
C VAL A 195 0.92 19.18 -38.37
N ASP A 196 0.92 19.95 -39.46
CA ASP A 196 0.22 19.60 -40.70
C ASP A 196 1.18 18.95 -41.70
N ILE A 197 1.25 17.62 -41.63
CA ILE A 197 2.09 16.81 -42.52
C ILE A 197 1.48 16.71 -43.93
N SER A 198 0.19 17.06 -44.11
CA SER A 198 -0.49 16.97 -45.40
C SER A 198 -0.03 18.04 -46.42
N SER A 199 0.60 19.10 -45.91
CA SER A 199 1.20 20.17 -46.71
C SER A 199 2.61 19.85 -47.24
N PHE A 200 3.25 18.80 -46.72
CA PHE A 200 4.50 18.29 -47.27
C PHE A 200 4.17 17.45 -48.52
N GLN A 201 3.98 18.13 -49.65
CA GLN A 201 4.24 17.48 -50.93
C GLN A 201 5.74 17.18 -51.00
N ASP A 202 6.10 16.02 -51.53
CA ASP A 202 7.46 15.75 -51.97
C ASP A 202 7.80 16.83 -53.01
N ILE A 203 8.49 17.87 -52.57
CA ILE A 203 8.91 18.96 -53.44
C ILE A 203 9.93 18.33 -54.40
N GLU A 204 9.53 18.11 -55.66
CA GLU A 204 10.43 17.77 -56.78
C GLU A 204 11.45 18.89 -57.10
N SER A 205 11.67 19.85 -56.20
CA SER A 205 12.53 21.04 -56.41
C SER A 205 13.82 21.01 -55.59
N PHE A 206 14.41 19.84 -55.37
CA PHE A 206 15.84 19.76 -55.07
C PHE A 206 16.49 18.69 -55.94
N ASN A 207 17.09 19.15 -57.05
CA ASN A 207 17.93 18.42 -58.01
C ASN A 207 18.34 16.98 -57.60
N GLU A 208 17.47 16.02 -57.86
CA GLU A 208 17.78 14.59 -57.70
C GLU A 208 18.37 14.03 -58.99
N ARG A 209 19.46 14.64 -59.47
CA ARG A 209 20.19 14.10 -60.62
C ARG A 209 21.20 13.00 -60.25
N ASP A 210 21.19 12.51 -59.00
CA ASP A 210 22.12 11.49 -58.50
C ASP A 210 21.53 10.47 -57.50
N LEU A 211 20.21 10.26 -57.44
CA LEU A 211 19.65 9.08 -56.75
C LEU A 211 19.15 8.04 -57.77
N PRO A 212 19.75 6.84 -57.83
CA PRO A 212 19.30 5.82 -58.75
C PRO A 212 18.01 5.18 -58.22
N GLY A 213 16.88 5.47 -58.86
CA GLY A 213 15.75 4.54 -58.90
C GLY A 213 14.42 5.00 -58.34
N SER A 214 13.85 6.10 -58.85
CA SER A 214 12.39 6.22 -58.93
C SER A 214 11.88 5.42 -60.13
N VAL A 215 11.91 4.10 -59.99
CA VAL A 215 11.05 3.20 -60.76
C VAL A 215 10.16 2.59 -59.71
N ALA A 216 8.84 2.70 -59.89
CA ALA A 216 7.85 1.93 -59.14
C ALA A 216 8.09 0.43 -59.37
N SER A 217 9.11 -0.10 -58.70
CA SER A 217 9.53 -1.48 -58.72
C SER A 217 8.78 -2.21 -57.62
N ALA A 218 8.46 -3.49 -57.86
CA ALA A 218 7.80 -4.38 -56.92
C ALA A 218 8.45 -4.39 -55.51
N GLY A 219 9.71 -3.98 -55.36
CA GLY A 219 10.38 -3.78 -54.07
C GLY A 219 9.76 -2.68 -53.19
N SER A 220 9.15 -1.64 -53.78
CA SER A 220 8.44 -0.57 -53.03
C SER A 220 7.19 -1.10 -52.33
N VAL A 221 6.48 -2.05 -52.96
CA VAL A 221 5.27 -2.68 -52.38
C VAL A 221 5.64 -3.58 -51.20
N ALA A 222 6.73 -4.35 -51.30
CA ALA A 222 7.24 -5.16 -50.20
C ALA A 222 7.64 -4.28 -49.00
N ASN A 223 8.40 -3.20 -49.24
CA ASN A 223 8.77 -2.23 -48.20
C ASN A 223 7.55 -1.60 -47.54
N HIS A 224 6.52 -1.22 -48.32
CA HIS A 224 5.27 -0.68 -47.77
C HIS A 224 4.53 -1.71 -46.89
N SER A 225 4.50 -2.97 -47.32
CA SER A 225 3.84 -4.04 -46.57
C SER A 225 4.55 -4.33 -45.23
N MET A 226 5.88 -4.26 -45.20
CA MET A 226 6.68 -4.38 -43.98
C MET A 226 6.46 -3.19 -43.03
N ILE A 227 6.46 -1.95 -43.55
CA ILE A 227 6.23 -0.74 -42.73
C ILE A 227 4.83 -0.76 -42.12
N ARG A 228 3.80 -1.11 -42.90
CA ARG A 228 2.42 -1.24 -42.39
C ARG A 228 2.34 -2.25 -41.24
N ARG A 229 3.05 -3.39 -41.37
CA ARG A 229 3.09 -4.41 -40.33
C ARG A 229 3.84 -3.95 -39.09
N PHE A 230 4.98 -3.29 -39.25
CA PHE A 230 5.76 -2.72 -38.15
C PHE A 230 4.93 -1.70 -37.35
N ASN A 231 4.22 -0.81 -38.04
CA ASN A 231 3.35 0.19 -37.41
C ASN A 231 2.16 -0.46 -36.69
N HIS A 232 1.53 -1.46 -37.30
CA HIS A 232 0.45 -2.21 -36.67
C HIS A 232 0.93 -2.94 -35.41
N HIS A 233 2.08 -3.63 -35.49
CA HIS A 233 2.71 -4.30 -34.35
C HIS A 233 3.00 -3.32 -33.22
N SER A 234 3.64 -2.19 -33.53
CA SER A 234 3.96 -1.14 -32.56
C SER A 234 2.70 -0.58 -31.89
N MET A 235 1.65 -0.33 -32.67
CA MET A 235 0.35 0.10 -32.15
C MET A 235 -0.26 -0.93 -31.20
N MET A 236 -0.24 -2.21 -31.56
CA MET A 236 -0.83 -3.27 -30.73
C MET A 236 -0.05 -3.50 -29.43
N VAL A 237 1.28 -3.39 -29.45
CA VAL A 237 2.11 -3.41 -28.24
C VAL A 237 1.79 -2.22 -27.33
N LEU A 238 1.66 -1.02 -27.88
CA LEU A 238 1.26 0.17 -27.11
C LEU A 238 -0.15 0.03 -26.51
N ARG A 239 -1.10 -0.53 -27.26
CA ARG A 239 -2.45 -0.83 -26.77
C ARG A 239 -2.44 -1.87 -25.65
N ALA A 240 -1.59 -2.91 -25.76
CA ALA A 240 -1.44 -3.94 -24.74
C ALA A 240 -0.81 -3.41 -23.43
N CYS A 241 -0.02 -2.33 -23.51
CA CYS A 241 0.54 -1.63 -22.36
C CYS A 241 -0.43 -0.59 -21.75
N GLY A 242 -1.38 -0.09 -22.55
CA GLY A 242 -2.45 0.78 -22.05
C GLY A 242 -3.45 -0.05 -21.25
N ASN A 243 -3.77 0.37 -20.03
CA ASN A 243 -4.88 -0.23 -19.30
C ASN A 243 -6.16 -0.03 -20.12
N ASP A 244 -6.97 -1.09 -20.31
CA ASP A 244 -8.30 -1.06 -20.96
C ASP A 244 -9.27 0.00 -20.36
N LYS A 245 -8.88 0.66 -19.26
CA LYS A 245 -9.63 1.77 -18.64
C LYS A 245 -9.39 3.13 -19.32
N ASP A 246 -8.32 3.29 -20.09
CA ASP A 246 -7.97 4.54 -20.78
C ASP A 246 -8.14 4.46 -22.31
N ALA A 247 -8.49 3.27 -22.84
CA ALA A 247 -8.97 3.13 -24.21
C ALA A 247 -10.51 3.24 -24.20
N PRO A 248 -11.12 4.24 -24.87
CA PRO A 248 -12.56 4.30 -24.99
C PRO A 248 -13.03 3.16 -25.90
N MET A 249 -13.35 2.01 -25.29
CA MET A 249 -14.02 0.88 -25.93
C MET A 249 -15.43 0.76 -25.35
N GLU A 250 -16.23 1.75 -25.69
CA GLU A 250 -17.68 1.74 -25.87
C GLU A 250 -17.94 2.96 -26.78
N PRO A 251 -18.68 2.84 -27.90
CA PRO A 251 -19.15 4.00 -28.62
C PRO A 251 -20.27 4.64 -27.79
N SER A 252 -19.93 5.23 -26.64
CA SER A 252 -20.82 6.19 -26.02
C SER A 252 -20.92 7.34 -27.01
N SER A 253 -22.11 7.50 -27.57
CA SER A 253 -22.58 8.57 -28.42
C SER A 253 -22.58 9.92 -27.69
N GLN A 254 -21.44 10.29 -27.13
CA GLN A 254 -21.09 11.65 -26.79
C GLN A 254 -20.05 12.07 -27.82
N GLU A 255 -20.51 12.77 -28.85
CA GLU A 255 -19.64 13.59 -29.68
C GLU A 255 -18.94 14.59 -28.75
N GLU A 256 -17.78 14.21 -28.21
CA GLU A 256 -16.92 15.16 -27.51
C GLU A 256 -16.60 16.28 -28.49
N ASN A 257 -17.01 17.49 -28.13
CA ASN A 257 -17.00 18.63 -29.03
C ASN A 257 -15.57 18.85 -29.54
N PRO A 258 -15.28 18.69 -30.85
CA PRO A 258 -13.90 18.65 -31.37
C PRO A 258 -13.13 19.95 -31.12
N VAL A 259 -13.87 21.05 -30.93
CA VAL A 259 -13.31 22.36 -30.54
C VAL A 259 -12.76 22.34 -29.12
N ALA A 260 -13.41 21.64 -28.18
CA ALA A 260 -12.98 21.54 -26.79
C ALA A 260 -11.70 20.71 -26.66
N LEU A 261 -11.59 19.58 -27.36
CA LEU A 261 -10.34 18.80 -27.40
C LEU A 261 -9.19 19.59 -28.03
N LYS A 262 -9.46 20.33 -29.12
CA LYS A 262 -8.45 21.18 -29.75
C LYS A 262 -8.00 22.29 -28.79
N HIS A 263 -8.94 22.96 -28.12
CA HIS A 263 -8.62 24.00 -27.15
C HIS A 263 -7.83 23.46 -25.96
N ALA A 264 -8.17 22.27 -25.44
CA ALA A 264 -7.44 21.62 -24.35
C ALA A 264 -6.00 21.27 -24.74
N LYS A 265 -5.79 20.64 -25.90
CA LYS A 265 -4.44 20.30 -26.39
C LYS A 265 -3.59 21.53 -26.70
N VAL A 266 -4.20 22.59 -27.23
CA VAL A 266 -3.52 23.88 -27.46
C VAL A 266 -3.12 24.49 -26.12
N TRP A 267 -4.03 24.49 -25.14
CA TRP A 267 -3.77 25.03 -23.81
C TRP A 267 -2.65 24.27 -23.09
N GLU A 268 -2.65 22.94 -23.14
CA GLU A 268 -1.59 22.09 -22.59
C GLU A 268 -0.22 22.39 -23.21
N LYS A 269 -0.11 22.44 -24.54
CA LYS A 269 1.17 22.70 -25.22
C LYS A 269 1.64 24.16 -25.16
N THR A 270 0.74 25.11 -24.86
CA THR A 270 1.08 26.54 -24.73
C THR A 270 1.33 26.98 -23.29
N GLN A 271 0.97 26.15 -22.31
CA GLN A 271 1.25 26.40 -20.91
C GLN A 271 2.74 26.17 -20.63
N LEU A 272 3.45 27.24 -20.28
CA LEU A 272 4.82 27.18 -19.80
C LEU A 272 4.80 27.09 -18.28
N GLU A 273 5.42 26.05 -17.73
CA GLU A 273 5.45 25.80 -16.28
C GLU A 273 6.03 26.99 -15.50
N ASP A 274 7.02 27.68 -16.08
CA ASP A 274 7.67 28.87 -15.50
C ASP A 274 6.77 30.12 -15.46
N LEU A 275 5.76 30.20 -16.34
CA LEU A 275 4.82 31.33 -16.46
C LEU A 275 3.46 31.03 -15.83
N ALA A 276 3.22 29.78 -15.41
CA ALA A 276 2.09 29.47 -14.55
C ALA A 276 2.30 30.24 -13.24
N GLY A 277 1.54 31.33 -13.06
CA GLY A 277 1.62 32.16 -11.86
C GLY A 277 1.61 31.26 -10.64
N ASN A 278 2.61 31.45 -9.76
CA ASN A 278 2.86 30.64 -8.58
C ASN A 278 1.57 30.47 -7.74
N ASN A 279 0.77 29.46 -8.07
CA ASN A 279 -0.30 28.95 -7.22
C ASN A 279 0.28 28.08 -6.09
N GLY A 280 1.56 28.29 -5.76
CA GLY A 280 2.33 27.68 -4.69
C GLY A 280 2.56 28.63 -3.50
N SER A 281 1.71 29.63 -3.30
CA SER A 281 1.41 30.07 -1.94
C SER A 281 -0.08 30.31 -1.87
N GLY A 282 -0.79 29.42 -1.19
CA GLY A 282 -2.10 29.78 -0.67
C GLY A 282 -1.96 31.16 -0.03
N SER A 283 -2.89 32.07 -0.35
CA SER A 283 -3.03 33.33 0.36
C SER A 283 -3.18 32.97 1.84
N GLY A 284 -2.05 32.96 2.55
CA GLY A 284 -2.02 32.71 3.98
C GLY A 284 -2.84 33.82 4.59
N PHE A 285 -3.92 33.46 5.30
CA PHE A 285 -4.66 34.42 6.10
C PHE A 285 -3.65 35.22 6.91
N PRO A 286 -3.61 36.57 6.81
CA PRO A 286 -2.68 37.36 7.59
C PRO A 286 -3.07 37.25 9.06
N VAL A 287 -2.45 36.32 9.78
CA VAL A 287 -2.65 36.13 11.22
C VAL A 287 -1.93 37.27 11.93
N ARG A 288 -2.70 38.27 12.40
CA ARG A 288 -2.19 39.30 13.30
C ARG A 288 -2.07 38.71 14.70
N LEU A 289 -0.85 38.44 15.14
CA LEU A 289 -0.56 37.99 16.51
C LEU A 289 -0.88 39.13 17.49
N GLY A 290 -2.01 39.03 18.20
CA GLY A 290 -2.50 40.10 19.09
C GLY A 290 -1.71 40.32 20.37
N GLN A 291 -0.82 39.41 20.77
CA GLN A 291 -0.02 39.51 22.00
C GLN A 291 1.40 38.95 21.81
N GLY A 292 2.25 39.68 21.08
CA GLY A 292 3.65 39.29 20.84
C GLY A 292 4.47 39.08 22.12
N GLU A 293 4.17 39.83 23.20
CA GLU A 293 4.88 39.71 24.48
C GLU A 293 4.68 38.34 25.17
N ARG A 294 3.50 37.71 25.04
CA ARG A 294 3.29 36.35 25.58
C ARG A 294 4.14 35.30 24.88
N HIS A 295 4.40 35.50 23.60
CA HIS A 295 5.17 34.56 22.78
C HIS A 295 6.67 34.68 23.08
N GLN A 296 7.13 35.89 23.42
CA GLN A 296 8.50 36.13 23.88
C GLN A 296 8.77 35.56 25.28
N ARG A 297 7.77 35.57 26.18
CA ARG A 297 7.91 35.01 27.54
C ARG A 297 7.78 33.49 27.59
N GLY A 298 7.24 32.85 26.55
CA GLY A 298 7.02 31.40 26.51
C GLY A 298 5.96 30.91 27.50
N PRO A 299 5.66 29.60 27.54
CA PRO A 299 4.74 29.02 28.49
C PRO A 299 5.39 28.97 29.88
N THR A 300 5.39 30.09 30.59
CA THR A 300 5.72 30.08 32.02
C THR A 300 4.52 29.49 32.76
N THR A 301 4.77 28.47 33.58
CA THR A 301 3.77 27.86 34.48
C THR A 301 3.47 28.82 35.61
N GLY A 302 2.88 29.99 35.30
CA GLY A 302 2.45 30.98 36.28
C GLY A 302 3.42 31.12 37.45
N ASP A 303 4.73 31.26 37.17
CA ASP A 303 5.63 31.70 38.21
C ASP A 303 5.11 33.07 38.61
N SER A 304 4.62 33.16 39.84
CA SER A 304 4.19 34.42 40.44
C SER A 304 5.40 35.30 40.75
N SER A 305 6.36 35.36 39.84
CA SER A 305 7.44 36.34 39.80
C SER A 305 6.96 37.62 39.12
N ALA A 306 5.70 38.00 39.29
CA ALA A 306 5.42 39.41 39.49
C ALA A 306 6.01 39.73 40.86
N THR A 307 7.33 39.93 40.93
CA THR A 307 8.01 40.44 42.11
C THR A 307 7.66 41.93 42.19
N PRO A 308 6.77 42.39 43.10
CA PRO A 308 6.70 43.83 43.41
C PRO A 308 8.01 44.34 44.03
N GLU A 309 8.93 43.43 44.39
CA GLU A 309 10.21 43.73 45.04
C GLU A 309 11.33 44.19 44.09
N ALA A 310 11.17 44.13 42.76
CA ALA A 310 12.22 44.57 41.82
C ALA A 310 12.58 46.07 41.97
N HIS A 311 11.67 46.88 42.51
CA HIS A 311 11.93 48.30 42.79
C HIS A 311 12.60 48.54 44.16
N VAL A 312 12.52 47.60 45.11
CA VAL A 312 13.12 47.71 46.46
C VAL A 312 14.51 47.03 46.50
N ALA A 313 14.71 45.99 45.69
CA ALA A 313 15.95 45.23 45.60
C ALA A 313 17.20 46.09 45.35
N PRO A 314 17.27 47.02 44.37
CA PRO A 314 18.51 47.74 44.09
C PRO A 314 18.96 48.66 45.24
N GLY A 315 18.03 49.26 45.98
CA GLY A 315 18.36 50.12 47.13
C GLY A 315 18.90 49.32 48.33
N ILE A 316 18.35 48.14 48.59
CA ILE A 316 18.87 47.22 49.62
C ILE A 316 20.23 46.67 49.18
N LEU A 317 20.37 46.25 47.92
CA LEU A 317 21.61 45.71 47.37
C LEU A 317 22.73 46.76 47.36
N GLN A 318 22.41 48.01 47.06
CA GLN A 318 23.38 49.11 47.09
C GLN A 318 23.84 49.44 48.52
N ARG A 319 22.95 49.33 49.52
CA ARG A 319 23.28 49.50 50.95
C ARG A 319 24.08 48.31 51.50
N GLU A 320 23.75 47.09 51.08
CA GLU A 320 24.51 45.88 51.40
C GLU A 320 25.91 45.96 50.79
N LEU A 321 26.04 46.35 49.52
CA LEU A 321 27.35 46.55 48.87
C LEU A 321 28.18 47.65 49.52
N SER A 322 27.56 48.76 49.92
CA SER A 322 28.31 49.84 50.58
C SER A 322 28.86 49.43 51.94
N ASN A 323 28.24 48.46 52.59
CA ASN A 323 28.65 47.92 53.89
C ASN A 323 29.43 46.61 53.78
N TRP A 324 29.59 46.08 52.57
CA TRP A 324 30.24 44.80 52.33
C TRP A 324 31.75 44.93 52.45
N THR A 325 32.33 44.16 53.37
CA THR A 325 33.77 43.99 53.49
C THR A 325 34.10 42.52 53.31
N PRO A 326 35.07 42.14 52.46
CA PRO A 326 35.40 40.75 52.23
C PRO A 326 36.09 40.18 53.47
N SER A 327 35.34 39.49 54.32
CA SER A 327 35.89 38.71 55.41
C SER A 327 35.94 37.23 55.00
N GLY A 328 37.15 36.67 54.98
CA GLY A 328 37.37 35.25 54.64
C GLY A 328 36.92 34.28 55.73
N GLN A 329 36.57 34.77 56.93
CA GLN A 329 36.12 33.98 58.06
C GLN A 329 34.58 33.90 58.07
N GLY A 330 34.03 32.74 57.75
CA GLY A 330 32.58 32.48 57.82
C GLY A 330 31.86 32.34 56.48
N ILE A 331 32.58 32.40 55.35
CA ILE A 331 31.99 32.21 54.00
C ILE A 331 31.31 30.83 53.89
N LEU A 332 31.90 29.80 54.49
CA LEU A 332 31.31 28.47 54.57
C LEU A 332 31.55 27.90 55.99
N PRO A 333 30.49 27.67 56.79
CA PRO A 333 30.65 26.95 58.05
C PRO A 333 31.03 25.50 57.75
N ALA A 334 32.00 24.96 58.50
CA ALA A 334 32.47 23.58 58.31
C ALA A 334 31.35 22.54 58.43
N SER A 335 30.31 22.82 59.22
CA SER A 335 29.11 22.00 59.34
C SER A 335 28.30 21.91 58.03
N ALA A 336 28.17 23.00 57.27
CA ALA A 336 27.51 22.98 55.98
C ALA A 336 28.33 22.20 54.94
N ALA A 337 29.65 22.38 54.94
CA ALA A 337 30.54 21.61 54.07
C ALA A 337 30.46 20.10 54.35
N LEU A 338 30.40 19.71 55.63
CA LEU A 338 30.22 18.31 56.04
C LEU A 338 28.83 17.77 55.69
N SER A 339 27.78 18.57 55.81
CA SER A 339 26.42 18.19 55.40
C SER A 339 26.35 17.91 53.89
N VAL A 340 26.92 18.82 53.08
CA VAL A 340 26.99 18.67 51.62
C VAL A 340 27.84 17.45 51.25
N LEU A 341 28.96 17.23 51.94
CA LEU A 341 29.79 16.04 51.74
C LEU A 341 29.01 14.75 52.08
N GLY A 342 28.17 14.77 53.12
CA GLY A 342 27.28 13.67 53.48
C GLY A 342 26.18 13.42 52.43
N GLU A 343 25.61 14.48 51.85
CA GLU A 343 24.61 14.37 50.78
C GLU A 343 25.21 13.86 49.46
N LEU A 344 26.47 14.19 49.19
CA LEU A 344 27.25 13.76 48.01
C LEU A 344 28.04 12.47 48.22
N SER A 345 28.01 11.89 49.42
CA SER A 345 28.62 10.57 49.66
C SER A 345 27.71 9.46 49.13
N PRO A 346 28.24 8.28 48.77
CA PRO A 346 27.42 7.14 48.34
C PRO A 346 26.35 6.78 49.39
N GLY A 347 25.07 6.82 48.99
CA GLY A 347 23.93 6.66 49.90
C GLY A 347 23.36 7.98 50.48
N GLY A 348 24.00 9.11 50.20
CA GLY A 348 23.52 10.45 50.52
C GLY A 348 22.35 10.90 49.64
N ALA A 349 21.67 11.97 50.06
CA ALA A 349 20.43 12.44 49.43
C ALA A 349 20.56 12.77 47.93
N LEU A 350 21.74 13.19 47.48
CA LEU A 350 22.02 13.61 46.10
C LEU A 350 22.67 12.49 45.25
N MET A 351 23.22 11.45 45.88
CA MET A 351 23.89 10.32 45.20
C MET A 351 23.00 9.06 45.10
N LYS A 352 21.67 9.22 45.08
CA LYS A 352 20.71 8.09 45.04
C LYS A 352 20.85 7.20 43.78
N ASN A 353 21.43 7.73 42.70
CA ASN A 353 21.53 7.03 41.41
C ASN A 353 22.94 6.53 41.07
N ALA A 354 23.91 6.67 41.98
CA ALA A 354 25.30 6.26 41.72
C ALA A 354 25.48 4.73 41.55
N GLN A 355 24.47 3.94 41.92
CA GLN A 355 24.46 2.47 41.82
C GLN A 355 23.32 1.95 40.91
N GLN A 356 22.98 2.63 39.82
CA GLN A 356 22.18 1.94 38.78
C GLN A 356 23.06 0.87 38.14
N VAL A 357 23.06 -0.33 38.72
CA VAL A 357 23.64 -1.52 38.09
C VAL A 357 22.92 -1.68 36.75
N PRO A 358 23.64 -1.68 35.62
CA PRO A 358 23.01 -1.82 34.31
C PRO A 358 22.13 -3.07 34.30
N LEU A 359 20.84 -2.94 33.98
CA LEU A 359 19.89 -4.08 33.96
C LEU A 359 20.39 -5.25 33.08
N LYS A 360 21.22 -4.95 32.09
CA LYS A 360 21.86 -5.92 31.20
C LYS A 360 22.72 -6.96 31.93
N ASP A 361 23.27 -6.60 33.10
CA ASP A 361 24.22 -7.44 33.84
C ASP A 361 23.56 -8.16 35.03
N THR A 362 22.30 -7.84 35.36
CA THR A 362 21.55 -8.39 36.52
C THR A 362 20.35 -9.25 36.15
N VAL A 363 19.81 -9.10 34.94
CA VAL A 363 18.60 -9.79 34.49
C VAL A 363 18.94 -10.76 33.35
N SER A 364 18.47 -12.00 33.45
CA SER A 364 18.65 -13.02 32.41
C SER A 364 18.10 -12.56 31.04
N VAL A 365 18.77 -12.97 29.95
CA VAL A 365 18.35 -12.68 28.58
C VAL A 365 16.94 -13.18 28.30
N ASP A 366 16.52 -14.28 28.92
CA ASP A 366 15.17 -14.83 28.78
C ASP A 366 14.12 -13.90 29.38
N VAL A 367 14.37 -13.35 30.58
CA VAL A 367 13.47 -12.40 31.25
C VAL A 367 13.40 -11.09 30.47
N GLN A 368 14.51 -10.63 29.90
CA GLN A 368 14.52 -9.44 29.03
C GLN A 368 13.69 -9.64 27.76
N ARG A 369 13.76 -10.83 27.15
CA ARG A 369 12.95 -11.17 25.99
C ARG A 369 11.46 -11.22 26.34
N ASP A 370 11.12 -11.90 27.44
CA ASP A 370 9.74 -11.98 27.94
C ASP A 370 9.19 -10.57 28.24
N LEU A 371 9.99 -9.73 28.90
CA LEU A 371 9.63 -8.34 29.19
C LEU A 371 9.36 -7.54 27.92
N ARG A 372 10.25 -7.61 26.92
CA ARG A 372 10.07 -6.94 25.62
C ARG A 372 8.79 -7.40 24.93
N SER A 373 8.55 -8.70 24.94
CA SER A 373 7.38 -9.36 24.34
C SER A 373 6.06 -8.92 25.02
N ILE A 374 6.05 -8.79 26.35
CA ILE A 374 4.90 -8.29 27.10
C ILE A 374 4.70 -6.79 26.85
N TYR A 375 5.79 -6.01 26.78
CA TYR A 375 5.70 -4.59 26.44
C TYR A 375 5.09 -4.36 25.07
N THR A 376 5.58 -5.03 24.02
CA THR A 376 5.03 -4.85 22.67
C THR A 376 3.54 -5.21 22.62
N ALA A 377 3.15 -6.31 23.26
CA ALA A 377 1.75 -6.72 23.36
C ALA A 377 0.89 -5.69 24.12
N GLN A 378 1.35 -5.21 25.28
CA GLN A 378 0.64 -4.22 26.08
C GLN A 378 0.53 -2.88 25.35
N PHE A 379 1.61 -2.41 24.71
CA PHE A 379 1.63 -1.15 23.97
C PHE A 379 0.68 -1.17 22.78
N GLU A 380 0.56 -2.29 22.06
CA GLU A 380 -0.41 -2.40 20.97
C GLU A 380 -1.86 -2.33 21.49
N LEU A 381 -2.17 -3.03 22.60
CA LEU A 381 -3.49 -2.92 23.23
C LEU A 381 -3.77 -1.50 23.73
N LEU A 382 -2.78 -0.85 24.37
CA LEU A 382 -2.91 0.52 24.85
C LEU A 382 -3.06 1.50 23.68
N ARG A 383 -2.30 1.34 22.60
CA ARG A 383 -2.44 2.14 21.38
C ARG A 383 -3.87 2.05 20.85
N HIS A 384 -4.43 0.85 20.73
CA HIS A 384 -5.82 0.67 20.33
C HIS A 384 -6.81 1.33 21.31
N PHE A 385 -6.59 1.17 22.62
CA PHE A 385 -7.40 1.83 23.64
C PHE A 385 -7.38 3.36 23.51
N TRP A 386 -6.19 3.96 23.37
CA TRP A 386 -6.04 5.41 23.27
C TRP A 386 -6.58 5.97 21.96
N THR A 387 -6.54 5.21 20.85
CA THR A 387 -7.17 5.62 19.58
C THR A 387 -8.70 5.72 19.66
N CYS A 388 -9.33 5.08 20.65
CA CYS A 388 -10.76 5.25 20.90
C CYS A 388 -11.11 6.62 21.52
N PHE A 389 -10.11 7.40 21.94
CA PHE A 389 -10.29 8.72 22.52
C PHE A 389 -9.74 9.82 21.60
N PRO A 390 -10.50 10.90 21.31
CA PRO A 390 -11.83 11.22 21.82
C PRO A 390 -12.94 10.33 21.22
N SER A 391 -13.86 9.84 22.06
CA SER A 391 -14.97 8.98 21.66
C SER A 391 -16.07 9.80 20.95
N THR A 392 -15.87 10.11 19.68
CA THR A 392 -16.78 10.93 18.88
C THR A 392 -17.95 10.15 18.26
N SER A 393 -17.86 8.82 18.18
CA SER A 393 -18.90 7.94 17.63
C SER A 393 -19.29 6.83 18.61
N ALA A 394 -20.55 6.36 18.50
CA ALA A 394 -21.06 5.26 19.32
C ALA A 394 -20.25 3.96 19.16
N GLN A 395 -19.70 3.71 17.96
CA GLN A 395 -18.85 2.56 17.69
C GLN A 395 -17.51 2.64 18.46
N LEU A 396 -16.94 3.85 18.60
CA LEU A 396 -15.73 4.05 19.39
C LEU A 396 -15.99 3.91 20.89
N GLU A 397 -17.20 4.26 21.36
CA GLU A 397 -17.61 4.03 22.75
C GLU A 397 -17.71 2.54 23.08
N GLU A 398 -18.38 1.76 22.24
CA GLU A 398 -18.45 0.29 22.39
C GLU A 398 -17.05 -0.33 22.33
N LYS A 399 -16.23 0.11 21.37
CA LYS A 399 -14.84 -0.33 21.25
C LYS A 399 -14.03 0.00 22.51
N ALA A 400 -14.21 1.17 23.12
CA ALA A 400 -13.52 1.54 24.37
C ALA A 400 -13.90 0.62 25.54
N ILE A 401 -15.18 0.24 25.66
CA ILE A 401 -15.65 -0.73 26.68
C ILE A 401 -15.05 -2.11 26.43
N ASN A 402 -15.08 -2.58 25.19
CA ASN A 402 -14.48 -3.88 24.84
C ASN A 402 -12.98 -3.87 25.13
N MET A 403 -12.27 -2.80 24.74
CA MET A 403 -10.84 -2.65 25.02
C MET A 403 -10.52 -2.68 26.52
N ARG A 404 -11.34 -2.06 27.37
CA ARG A 404 -11.18 -2.15 28.83
C ARG A 404 -11.18 -3.61 29.31
N SER A 405 -12.15 -4.41 28.86
CA SER A 405 -12.21 -5.83 29.20
C SER A 405 -11.02 -6.63 28.66
N THR A 406 -10.51 -6.29 27.46
CA THR A 406 -9.32 -6.95 26.90
C THR A 406 -8.05 -6.62 27.70
N LEU A 407 -7.91 -5.39 28.21
CA LEU A 407 -6.78 -5.01 29.06
C LEU A 407 -6.80 -5.77 30.40
N GLU A 408 -7.98 -5.98 30.99
CA GLU A 408 -8.14 -6.79 32.21
C GLU A 408 -7.78 -8.27 31.96
N ARG A 409 -8.22 -8.83 30.82
CA ARG A 409 -7.81 -10.19 30.41
C ARG A 409 -6.31 -10.28 30.19
N PHE A 410 -5.69 -9.27 29.57
CA PHE A 410 -4.24 -9.22 29.36
C PHE A 410 -3.48 -9.19 30.69
N GLN A 411 -3.95 -8.38 31.65
CA GLN A 411 -3.36 -8.29 32.98
C GLN A 411 -3.33 -9.67 33.67
N TYR A 412 -4.44 -10.42 33.60
CA TYR A 412 -4.52 -11.76 34.19
C TYR A 412 -3.75 -12.82 33.40
N ALA A 413 -3.83 -12.80 32.06
CA ALA A 413 -3.30 -13.88 31.22
C ALA A 413 -1.78 -13.78 30.95
N GLN A 414 -1.19 -12.59 31.04
CA GLN A 414 0.22 -12.37 30.69
C GLN A 414 0.99 -11.67 31.82
N LEU A 415 0.45 -10.59 32.38
CA LEU A 415 1.19 -9.78 33.37
C LEU A 415 1.30 -10.47 34.74
N GLN A 416 0.23 -11.10 35.23
CA GLN A 416 0.27 -11.86 36.49
C GLN A 416 1.26 -13.05 36.44
N PRO A 417 1.22 -13.94 35.43
CA PRO A 417 2.21 -15.02 35.31
C PRO A 417 3.65 -14.54 35.23
N PHE A 418 3.88 -13.40 34.57
CA PHE A 418 5.21 -12.79 34.50
C PHE A 418 5.66 -12.28 35.87
N ARG A 419 4.77 -11.65 36.64
CA ARG A 419 5.06 -11.25 38.03
C ARG A 419 5.37 -12.45 38.92
N ASP A 420 4.61 -13.52 38.82
CA ASP A 420 4.86 -14.75 39.58
C ASP A 420 6.21 -15.38 39.22
N LYS A 421 6.61 -15.29 37.95
CA LYS A 421 7.94 -15.70 37.48
C LYS A 421 9.05 -14.83 38.08
N LEU A 422 8.89 -13.49 38.06
CA LEU A 422 9.85 -12.57 38.66
C LEU A 422 10.02 -12.80 40.17
N LEU A 423 8.93 -13.08 40.89
CA LEU A 423 8.96 -13.41 42.32
C LEU A 423 9.67 -14.74 42.57
N ARG A 424 9.43 -15.76 41.75
CA ARG A 424 10.09 -17.07 41.86
C ARG A 424 11.59 -16.99 41.62
N GLU A 425 12.00 -16.17 40.67
CA GLU A 425 13.41 -15.98 40.27
C GLU A 425 14.15 -14.92 41.13
N HIS A 426 13.48 -14.36 42.17
CA HIS A 426 14.03 -13.35 43.07
C HIS A 426 14.56 -12.08 42.36
N HIS A 427 13.95 -11.74 41.22
CA HIS A 427 14.26 -10.50 40.50
C HIS A 427 13.57 -9.29 41.16
N ALA A 428 14.07 -8.09 40.89
CA ALA A 428 13.51 -6.86 41.45
C ALA A 428 12.02 -6.74 41.09
N PRO A 429 11.11 -6.60 42.09
CA PRO A 429 9.66 -6.54 41.84
C PRO A 429 9.25 -5.29 41.04
N ASP A 430 10.12 -4.27 41.00
CA ASP A 430 9.90 -3.01 40.28
C ASP A 430 9.99 -3.16 38.75
N LEU A 431 10.51 -4.28 38.23
CA LEU A 431 10.66 -4.48 36.79
C LEU A 431 9.32 -4.52 36.04
N ALA A 432 8.24 -4.92 36.71
CA ALA A 432 6.88 -4.89 36.17
C ALA A 432 6.10 -3.62 36.54
N GLY A 433 6.65 -2.75 37.42
CA GLY A 433 5.94 -1.58 37.95
C GLY A 433 5.46 -0.63 36.86
N HIS A 434 6.33 -0.33 35.89
CA HIS A 434 5.95 0.53 34.77
C HIS A 434 4.82 -0.06 33.89
N LEU A 435 4.78 -1.39 33.70
CA LEU A 435 3.67 -2.04 32.97
C LEU A 435 2.34 -1.90 33.73
N ASP A 436 2.38 -1.94 35.06
CA ASP A 436 1.22 -1.73 35.91
C ASP A 436 0.77 -0.25 35.88
N ASP A 437 1.69 0.70 35.91
CA ASP A 437 1.39 2.14 35.82
C ASP A 437 0.70 2.50 34.49
N LEU A 438 1.15 1.92 33.38
CA LEU A 438 0.54 2.12 32.07
C LEU A 438 -0.91 1.60 32.02
N LEU A 439 -1.18 0.43 32.60
CA LEU A 439 -2.54 -0.09 32.72
C LEU A 439 -3.39 0.79 33.63
N GLN A 440 -2.84 1.22 34.77
CA GLN A 440 -3.55 2.06 35.72
C GLN A 440 -3.90 3.43 35.12
N ALA A 441 -3.04 4.01 34.29
CA ALA A 441 -3.34 5.23 33.54
C ALA A 441 -4.50 5.03 32.54
N ALA A 442 -4.52 3.91 31.81
CA ALA A 442 -5.65 3.59 30.93
C ALA A 442 -6.94 3.37 31.75
N TYR A 443 -6.83 2.71 32.89
CA TYR A 443 -7.95 2.42 33.77
C TYR A 443 -8.57 3.67 34.38
N THR A 444 -7.75 4.58 34.90
CA THR A 444 -8.19 5.87 35.44
C THR A 444 -8.83 6.75 34.37
N LYS A 445 -8.28 6.75 33.14
CA LYS A 445 -8.91 7.44 32.00
C LYS A 445 -10.30 6.88 31.69
N PHE A 446 -10.43 5.56 31.61
CA PHE A 446 -11.70 4.91 31.33
C PHE A 446 -12.74 5.21 32.42
N SER A 447 -12.37 5.09 33.69
CA SER A 447 -13.25 5.40 34.83
C SER A 447 -13.69 6.87 34.80
N SER A 448 -12.77 7.81 34.55
CA SER A 448 -13.11 9.23 34.42
C SER A 448 -14.09 9.49 33.27
N TRP A 449 -13.87 8.84 32.13
CA TRP A 449 -14.78 8.93 30.98
C TRP A 449 -16.16 8.32 31.30
N GLN A 450 -16.20 7.15 31.93
CA GLN A 450 -17.44 6.48 32.30
C GLN A 450 -18.27 7.30 33.30
N SER A 451 -17.63 7.88 34.32
CA SER A 451 -18.28 8.79 35.27
C SER A 451 -18.84 10.04 34.57
N ARG A 452 -18.09 10.63 33.64
CA ARG A 452 -18.58 11.77 32.84
C ARG A 452 -19.74 11.38 31.94
N ARG A 453 -19.71 10.20 31.31
CA ARG A 453 -20.81 9.70 30.47
C ARG A 453 -22.09 9.50 31.29
N LEU A 454 -21.96 8.89 32.48
CA LEU A 454 -23.07 8.73 33.43
C LEU A 454 -23.65 10.08 33.87
N SER A 455 -22.80 11.08 34.14
CA SER A 455 -23.25 12.44 34.48
C SER A 455 -23.97 13.17 33.34
N LEU A 456 -23.66 12.83 32.09
CA LEU A 456 -24.26 13.43 30.89
C LEU A 456 -25.54 12.70 30.42
N GLY A 457 -26.00 11.67 31.14
CA GLY A 457 -27.27 10.99 30.88
C GLY A 457 -27.34 10.18 29.58
N ARG A 458 -26.22 9.94 28.90
CA ARG A 458 -26.16 9.04 27.73
C ARG A 458 -26.09 7.60 28.23
N ARG A 459 -27.24 6.89 28.16
CA ARG A 459 -27.31 5.44 28.37
C ARG A 459 -26.76 4.70 27.17
#